data_AF-A0A6P5T827-F1
#
_entry.id   AF-A0A6P5T827-F1
#
_cell.length_a   1.000
_cell.length_b   1.000
_cell.length_c   1.000
_cell.angle_alpha   90.00
_cell.angle_beta   90.00
_cell.angle_gamma   90.00
#
_symmetry.space_group_name_H-M   'P 1'
#
loop_
_entity.id
_entity.type
_entity.pdbx_description
1 polymer ?
#
loop_
_entity_poly.entity_id
_entity_poly.type
_entity_poly.pdbx_seq_one_letter_code
_entity_poly.pdbx_strand_id
1 'polypeptide(L)'
;MNHELRTIECAKRMLAEKNNWPAYKVGVYACQGDWLTTTFIFKQLVLKVRSNSCSCWVKSLVQFADSERKLELLLLPKQGLETHKLHLTPSNNDLGCQDAASNIKEHIYSKELAAAYNGLCSSLETLKVGNVKTGHTSFFQHWFLSLRLKVIRAVVDIVKILGNIPFDQDNTTNTVKVENISLQKINQISLQLKRLAREFDLVTTSFIDMDNKSSKIILELAMSCSLLAFCTGFALYIPSLTKTISNSGLGILERDLDAMLVQNLVGRLGNTNHETRRNLCLLLEPGRNPMDCFHMQSRTQACKIGSKARDILSVCNYAVSGIAGLKRKANRVHNEEGLSQLPKDGLKLLYDILMKWMQIPFRTATYFFKFRPCRGSELFTVNETRNPDGIYVSPGFNLSLNLCLQLRNVAPDIPVRFKNVYCMLYSSISFQEPTESGVNNQQKQGTYQACETDDMVEMNDKLLQYATECSTKKSNKRRRGNNDGEFVNSFLRFELNERGQGFSNCLLDVSAFPVGSYRIKWHSCCIDSQGTCWTLPHLNLGPVFTVHRL
;
A
#
# COMPACT_ATOMS: atom_id res chain seq x y z
N MET A 1 -27.62 3.96 13.71
CA MET A 1 -28.57 2.98 14.27
C MET A 1 -29.95 2.93 13.59
N ASN A 2 -30.86 3.91 13.75
CA ASN A 2 -32.20 3.85 13.11
C ASN A 2 -32.15 3.79 11.56
N HIS A 3 -31.16 4.44 10.96
CA HIS A 3 -30.94 4.41 9.51
C HIS A 3 -30.44 3.03 9.03
N GLU A 4 -29.47 2.43 9.71
CA GLU A 4 -28.91 1.10 9.35
C GLU A 4 -29.95 -0.02 9.47
N LEU A 5 -30.76 0.00 10.53
CA LEU A 5 -31.84 -0.98 10.72
C LEU A 5 -32.86 -0.90 9.58
N ARG A 6 -33.23 0.31 9.15
CA ARG A 6 -34.11 0.52 7.99
C ARG A 6 -33.47 0.02 6.69
N THR A 7 -32.17 0.26 6.48
CA THR A 7 -31.47 -0.25 5.29
C THR A 7 -31.46 -1.78 5.25
N ILE A 8 -31.22 -2.44 6.39
CA ILE A 8 -31.26 -3.90 6.51
C ILE A 8 -32.67 -4.45 6.25
N GLU A 9 -33.71 -3.78 6.75
CA GLU A 9 -35.09 -4.19 6.53
C GLU A 9 -35.50 -4.06 5.05
N CYS A 10 -35.07 -3.00 4.38
CA CYS A 10 -35.24 -2.86 2.93
C CYS A 10 -34.48 -3.97 2.17
N ALA A 11 -33.24 -4.27 2.57
CA ALA A 11 -32.46 -5.34 1.97
C ALA A 11 -33.13 -6.72 2.15
N LYS A 12 -33.70 -6.99 3.34
CA LYS A 12 -34.48 -8.21 3.62
C LYS A 12 -35.66 -8.36 2.65
N ARG A 13 -36.45 -7.29 2.46
CA ARG A 13 -37.59 -7.28 1.54
C ARG A 13 -37.15 -7.56 0.10
N MET A 14 -36.12 -6.87 -0.39
CA MET A 14 -35.56 -7.10 -1.73
C MET A 14 -35.12 -8.56 -1.94
N LEU A 15 -34.47 -9.16 -0.94
CA LEU A 15 -33.99 -10.53 -1.01
C LEU A 15 -35.13 -11.57 -0.94
N ALA A 16 -36.21 -11.26 -0.21
CA ALA A 16 -37.43 -12.08 -0.13
C ALA A 16 -38.19 -12.09 -1.46
N GLU A 17 -38.28 -10.94 -2.13
CA GLU A 17 -38.87 -10.77 -3.47
C GLU A 17 -37.99 -11.33 -4.61
N LYS A 18 -36.88 -12.02 -4.29
CA LYS A 18 -35.91 -12.57 -5.26
C LYS A 18 -35.24 -11.51 -6.15
N ASN A 19 -35.26 -10.23 -5.75
CA ASN A 19 -34.58 -9.12 -6.42
C ASN A 19 -33.05 -9.12 -6.13
N ASN A 20 -32.37 -10.19 -6.51
CA ASN A 20 -30.98 -10.46 -6.14
C ASN A 20 -29.98 -9.46 -6.74
N TRP A 21 -30.16 -9.03 -8.00
CA TRP A 21 -29.26 -8.09 -8.65
C TRP A 21 -29.37 -6.65 -8.09
N PRO A 22 -30.58 -6.11 -7.89
CA PRO A 22 -30.75 -4.88 -7.10
C PRO A 22 -30.14 -4.99 -5.70
N ALA A 23 -30.35 -6.09 -4.98
CA ALA A 23 -29.74 -6.30 -3.67
C ALA A 23 -28.21 -6.27 -3.74
N TYR A 24 -27.61 -6.92 -4.75
CA TYR A 24 -26.17 -6.85 -5.00
C TYR A 24 -25.67 -5.41 -5.17
N LYS A 25 -26.36 -4.61 -6.00
CA LYS A 25 -26.01 -3.19 -6.19
C LYS A 25 -26.11 -2.38 -4.89
N VAL A 26 -27.14 -2.62 -4.07
CA VAL A 26 -27.26 -1.98 -2.74
C VAL A 26 -26.09 -2.36 -1.85
N GLY A 27 -25.69 -3.63 -1.83
CA GLY A 27 -24.48 -4.08 -1.11
C GLY A 27 -23.23 -3.34 -1.58
N VAL A 28 -23.04 -3.21 -2.90
CA VAL A 28 -21.93 -2.43 -3.49
C VAL A 28 -21.95 -0.96 -3.06
N TYR A 29 -23.12 -0.33 -3.03
CA TYR A 29 -23.26 1.06 -2.55
C TYR A 29 -23.02 1.19 -1.04
N ALA A 30 -23.39 0.18 -0.25
CA ALA A 30 -23.16 0.13 1.19
C ALA A 30 -21.68 -0.06 1.57
N CYS A 31 -20.82 -0.55 0.67
CA CYS A 31 -19.36 -0.60 0.83
C CYS A 31 -18.68 0.79 0.94
N GLN A 32 -19.45 1.86 1.20
CA GLN A 32 -18.99 3.20 1.55
C GLN A 32 -18.95 3.43 3.07
N GLY A 33 -18.90 2.37 3.88
CA GLY A 33 -18.79 2.43 5.33
C GLY A 33 -19.92 1.73 6.09
N ASP A 34 -20.99 1.26 5.43
CA ASP A 34 -22.06 0.49 6.08
C ASP A 34 -21.76 -1.01 5.94
N TRP A 35 -20.83 -1.49 6.77
CA TRP A 35 -20.33 -2.86 6.67
C TRP A 35 -21.30 -3.89 7.25
N LEU A 36 -22.19 -3.48 8.15
CA LEU A 36 -23.26 -4.32 8.66
C LEU A 36 -24.25 -4.70 7.55
N THR A 37 -24.80 -3.71 6.84
CA THR A 37 -25.72 -3.95 5.71
C THR A 37 -25.02 -4.73 4.60
N THR A 38 -23.79 -4.34 4.25
CA THR A 38 -22.98 -5.00 3.22
C THR A 38 -22.81 -6.49 3.53
N THR A 39 -22.39 -6.82 4.74
CA THR A 39 -22.17 -8.20 5.18
C THR A 39 -23.45 -9.01 5.12
N PHE A 40 -24.57 -8.44 5.58
CA PHE A 40 -25.88 -9.09 5.53
C PHE A 40 -26.27 -9.46 4.08
N ILE A 41 -26.21 -8.49 3.17
CA ILE A 41 -26.59 -8.68 1.76
C ILE A 41 -25.73 -9.77 1.12
N PHE A 42 -24.41 -9.69 1.21
CA PHE A 42 -23.53 -10.65 0.54
C PHE A 42 -23.65 -12.06 1.13
N LYS A 43 -23.86 -12.20 2.45
CA LYS A 43 -24.12 -13.51 3.08
C LYS A 43 -25.40 -14.16 2.58
N GLN A 44 -26.42 -13.37 2.24
CA GLN A 44 -27.65 -13.91 1.65
C GLN A 44 -27.48 -14.23 0.16
N LEU A 45 -26.73 -13.40 -0.57
CA LEU A 45 -26.50 -13.61 -1.99
C LEU A 45 -25.62 -14.83 -2.27
N VAL A 46 -24.59 -15.09 -1.47
CA VAL A 46 -23.65 -16.22 -1.71
C VAL A 46 -24.38 -17.56 -1.76
N LEU A 47 -25.46 -17.73 -0.99
CA LEU A 47 -26.29 -18.94 -0.96
C LEU A 47 -27.11 -19.16 -2.24
N LYS A 48 -27.26 -18.11 -3.07
CA LYS A 48 -28.08 -18.12 -4.28
C LYS A 48 -27.25 -18.19 -5.58
N VAL A 49 -25.92 -18.06 -5.49
CA VAL A 49 -25.04 -18.04 -6.67
C VAL A 49 -24.84 -19.44 -7.23
N ARG A 50 -25.06 -19.61 -8.54
CA ARG A 50 -24.92 -20.91 -9.23
C ARG A 50 -23.61 -21.06 -10.02
N SER A 51 -23.02 -19.96 -10.48
CA SER A 51 -21.75 -20.01 -11.21
C SER A 51 -20.56 -20.12 -10.24
N ASN A 52 -19.61 -21.01 -10.53
CA ASN A 52 -18.38 -21.15 -9.75
C ASN A 52 -17.58 -19.85 -9.68
N SER A 53 -17.49 -19.10 -10.79
CA SER A 53 -16.77 -17.82 -10.87
C SER A 53 -17.39 -16.76 -9.97
N CYS A 54 -18.70 -16.57 -10.12
CA CYS A 54 -19.47 -15.63 -9.31
C CYS A 54 -19.52 -16.07 -7.84
N SER A 55 -19.50 -17.37 -7.55
CA SER A 55 -19.49 -17.89 -6.19
C SER A 55 -18.19 -17.54 -5.48
N CYS A 56 -17.04 -17.73 -6.12
CA CYS A 56 -15.75 -17.26 -5.61
C CYS A 56 -15.75 -15.74 -5.36
N TRP A 57 -16.25 -14.96 -6.32
CA TRP A 57 -16.35 -13.51 -6.16
C TRP A 57 -17.21 -13.09 -4.96
N VAL A 58 -18.45 -13.58 -4.87
CA VAL A 58 -19.36 -13.20 -3.79
C VAL A 58 -18.86 -13.74 -2.44
N LYS A 59 -18.22 -14.91 -2.41
CA LYS A 59 -17.57 -15.43 -1.19
C LYS A 59 -16.42 -14.54 -0.72
N SER A 60 -15.58 -14.06 -1.65
CA SER A 60 -14.54 -13.06 -1.35
C SER A 60 -15.16 -11.77 -0.79
N LEU A 61 -16.25 -11.28 -1.38
CA LEU A 61 -16.98 -10.12 -0.87
C LEU A 61 -17.56 -10.33 0.53
N VAL A 62 -18.08 -11.52 0.84
CA VAL A 62 -18.56 -11.86 2.20
C VAL A 62 -17.41 -11.78 3.20
N GLN A 63 -16.27 -12.40 2.89
CA GLN A 63 -15.10 -12.41 3.77
C GLN A 63 -14.56 -11.00 3.97
N PHE A 64 -14.46 -10.21 2.90
CA PHE A 64 -14.04 -8.82 2.95
C PHE A 64 -14.98 -7.97 3.82
N ALA A 65 -16.29 -8.01 3.56
CA ALA A 65 -17.26 -7.23 4.31
C ALA A 65 -17.32 -7.64 5.80
N ASP A 66 -17.25 -8.94 6.10
CA ASP A 66 -17.24 -9.42 7.49
C ASP A 66 -15.99 -8.98 8.24
N SER A 67 -14.83 -8.92 7.58
CA SER A 67 -13.60 -8.38 8.15
C SER A 67 -13.71 -6.89 8.46
N GLU A 68 -14.18 -6.08 7.51
CA GLU A 68 -14.35 -4.63 7.74
C GLU A 68 -15.42 -4.36 8.81
N ARG A 69 -16.49 -5.16 8.86
CA ARG A 69 -17.48 -5.11 9.93
C ARG A 69 -16.87 -5.39 11.30
N LYS A 70 -15.98 -6.37 11.43
CA LYS A 70 -15.28 -6.65 12.70
C LYS A 70 -14.43 -5.46 13.14
N LEU A 71 -13.72 -4.81 12.20
CA LEU A 71 -12.96 -3.60 12.48
C LEU A 71 -13.84 -2.44 12.96
N GLU A 72 -15.04 -2.28 12.37
CA GLU A 72 -16.02 -1.28 12.81
C GLU A 72 -16.56 -1.59 14.21
N LEU A 73 -16.86 -2.86 14.50
CA LEU A 73 -17.38 -3.30 15.81
C LEU A 73 -16.40 -3.09 16.96
N LEU A 74 -15.10 -3.04 16.70
CA LEU A 74 -14.08 -2.73 17.72
C LEU A 74 -14.32 -1.39 18.41
N LEU A 75 -14.95 -0.44 17.72
CA LEU A 75 -15.03 0.96 18.13
C LEU A 75 -16.37 1.31 18.79
N LEU A 76 -17.32 0.37 18.80
CA LEU A 76 -18.62 0.56 19.40
C LEU A 76 -18.57 0.34 20.92
N PRO A 77 -19.15 1.25 21.74
CA PRO A 77 -19.31 1.02 23.17
C PRO A 77 -20.08 -0.28 23.42
N LYS A 78 -19.66 -1.09 24.41
CA LYS A 78 -20.28 -2.39 24.74
C LYS A 78 -21.82 -2.34 24.90
N GLN A 79 -22.40 -1.20 25.27
CA GLN A 79 -23.86 -1.02 25.34
C GLN A 79 -24.58 -1.08 23.98
N GLY A 80 -23.89 -0.83 22.86
CA GLY A 80 -24.42 -1.05 21.50
C GLY A 80 -24.22 -2.48 20.98
N LEU A 81 -23.35 -3.27 21.63
CA LEU A 81 -23.02 -4.63 21.20
C LEU A 81 -24.17 -5.62 21.49
N GLU A 82 -24.91 -5.40 22.59
CA GLU A 82 -26.08 -6.19 22.96
C GLU A 82 -27.24 -6.05 21.96
N THR A 83 -27.38 -4.89 21.31
CA THR A 83 -28.39 -4.67 20.24
C THR A 83 -27.95 -5.19 18.87
N HIS A 84 -26.68 -5.58 18.69
CA HIS A 84 -26.12 -6.09 17.43
C HIS A 84 -26.15 -7.63 17.33
N LYS A 85 -26.64 -8.31 18.36
CA LYS A 85 -27.06 -9.72 18.28
C LYS A 85 -28.38 -9.81 17.50
N LEU A 86 -28.32 -9.65 16.18
CA LEU A 86 -29.26 -10.35 15.31
C LEU A 86 -29.09 -11.85 15.59
N HIS A 87 -30.02 -12.42 16.37
CA HIS A 87 -30.06 -13.79 16.90
C HIS A 87 -29.15 -14.80 16.18
N LEU A 88 -27.94 -14.95 16.74
CA LEU A 88 -27.09 -16.14 16.65
C LEU A 88 -26.38 -16.25 18.02
N THR A 89 -27.06 -16.85 19.00
CA THR A 89 -26.56 -17.13 20.37
C THR A 89 -25.89 -18.51 20.44
N PRO A 90 -25.19 -18.90 21.55
CA PRO A 90 -24.92 -18.22 22.85
C PRO A 90 -23.40 -18.27 23.22
N SER A 91 -22.84 -17.88 24.38
CA SER A 91 -23.13 -17.17 25.65
C SER A 91 -21.77 -17.07 26.37
N ASN A 92 -21.50 -16.01 27.15
CA ASN A 92 -21.11 -16.15 28.58
C ASN A 92 -20.75 -14.82 29.24
N ASN A 93 -21.18 -14.74 30.49
CA ASN A 93 -20.94 -13.71 31.48
C ASN A 93 -19.45 -13.65 31.88
N ASP A 94 -18.95 -12.45 32.18
CA ASP A 94 -18.43 -12.18 33.53
C ASP A 94 -18.07 -10.70 33.71
N LEU A 95 -18.32 -10.24 34.94
CA LEU A 95 -18.26 -8.88 35.46
C LEU A 95 -17.04 -8.77 36.40
N GLY A 96 -16.29 -7.66 36.34
CA GLY A 96 -15.48 -7.19 37.48
C GLY A 96 -14.03 -6.75 37.19
N CYS A 97 -13.65 -5.63 37.82
CA CYS A 97 -12.32 -5.02 37.95
C CYS A 97 -11.87 -4.03 36.85
N GLN A 98 -11.70 -2.75 37.24
CA GLN A 98 -11.32 -1.63 36.37
C GLN A 98 -9.89 -1.72 35.81
N ASP A 99 -8.96 -2.34 36.54
CA ASP A 99 -7.59 -2.57 36.06
C ASP A 99 -7.50 -3.78 35.12
N ALA A 100 -8.32 -4.80 35.38
CA ALA A 100 -8.51 -5.91 34.44
C ALA A 100 -9.22 -5.44 33.16
N ALA A 101 -10.12 -4.45 33.24
CA ALA A 101 -10.89 -3.96 32.10
C ALA A 101 -10.03 -3.30 31.00
N SER A 102 -8.88 -2.70 31.35
CA SER A 102 -7.90 -2.14 30.39
C SER A 102 -7.20 -3.26 29.61
N ASN A 103 -6.57 -4.19 30.33
CA ASN A 103 -5.88 -5.35 29.75
C ASN A 103 -6.83 -6.31 29.02
N ILE A 104 -8.07 -6.48 29.50
CA ILE A 104 -9.13 -7.26 28.85
C ILE A 104 -9.56 -6.58 27.55
N LYS A 105 -9.72 -5.25 27.53
CA LYS A 105 -10.06 -4.51 26.29
C LYS A 105 -8.95 -4.66 25.27
N GLU A 106 -7.69 -4.53 25.68
CA GLU A 106 -6.51 -4.69 24.82
C GLU A 106 -6.40 -6.08 24.19
N HIS A 107 -6.60 -7.15 24.98
CA HIS A 107 -6.65 -8.51 24.46
C HIS A 107 -7.82 -8.74 23.50
N ILE A 108 -8.98 -8.13 23.75
CA ILE A 108 -10.15 -8.17 22.85
C ILE A 108 -9.83 -7.46 21.53
N TYR A 109 -9.20 -6.28 21.57
CA TYR A 109 -8.79 -5.55 20.37
C TYR A 109 -7.82 -6.36 19.51
N SER A 110 -6.79 -6.95 20.12
CA SER A 110 -5.79 -7.75 19.43
C SER A 110 -6.39 -8.99 18.74
N LYS A 111 -7.30 -9.70 19.42
CA LYS A 111 -7.98 -10.88 18.88
C LYS A 111 -8.88 -10.54 17.68
N GLU A 112 -9.68 -9.50 17.79
CA GLU A 112 -10.60 -9.11 16.72
C GLU A 112 -9.87 -8.49 15.52
N LEU A 113 -8.79 -7.72 15.74
CA LEU A 113 -7.91 -7.25 14.67
C LEU A 113 -7.26 -8.44 13.92
N ALA A 114 -6.78 -9.45 14.64
CA ALA A 114 -6.24 -10.66 14.03
C ALA A 114 -7.32 -11.44 13.24
N ALA A 115 -8.55 -11.51 13.76
CA ALA A 115 -9.67 -12.13 13.06
C ALA A 115 -10.05 -11.38 11.77
N ALA A 116 -10.06 -10.05 11.81
CA ALA A 116 -10.29 -9.22 10.62
C ALA A 116 -9.18 -9.40 9.57
N TYR A 117 -7.91 -9.38 10.01
CA TYR A 117 -6.76 -9.66 9.15
C TYR A 117 -6.86 -11.03 8.46
N ASN A 118 -7.14 -12.09 9.21
CA ASN A 118 -7.28 -13.44 8.67
C ASN A 118 -8.46 -13.56 7.68
N GLY A 119 -9.57 -12.86 7.93
CA GLY A 119 -10.68 -12.80 6.99
C GLY A 119 -10.34 -12.06 5.69
N LEU A 120 -9.51 -11.00 5.75
CA LEU A 120 -9.00 -10.31 4.55
C LEU A 120 -8.04 -11.21 3.75
N CYS A 121 -7.14 -11.93 4.43
CA CYS A 121 -6.31 -12.96 3.79
C CYS A 121 -7.18 -13.99 3.05
N SER A 122 -8.22 -14.49 3.73
CA SER A 122 -9.15 -15.47 3.16
C SER A 122 -9.90 -14.92 1.94
N SER A 123 -10.28 -13.64 1.97
CA SER A 123 -10.89 -12.94 0.84
C SER A 123 -9.97 -12.89 -0.37
N LEU A 124 -8.71 -12.51 -0.16
CA LEU A 124 -7.70 -12.41 -1.21
C LEU A 124 -7.42 -13.79 -1.84
N GLU A 125 -7.26 -14.83 -1.02
CA GLU A 125 -7.02 -16.20 -1.49
C GLU A 125 -8.23 -16.76 -2.25
N THR A 126 -9.45 -16.49 -1.78
CA THR A 126 -10.67 -16.91 -2.49
C THR A 126 -10.76 -16.27 -3.88
N LEU A 127 -10.33 -15.01 -4.02
CA LEU A 127 -10.24 -14.32 -5.30
C LEU A 127 -9.18 -14.95 -6.22
N LYS A 128 -8.00 -15.29 -5.68
CA LYS A 128 -6.93 -15.98 -6.44
C LYS A 128 -7.43 -17.30 -7.01
N VAL A 129 -8.09 -18.12 -6.18
CA VAL A 129 -8.67 -19.40 -6.60
C VAL A 129 -9.73 -19.21 -7.69
N GLY A 130 -10.59 -18.18 -7.56
CA GLY A 130 -11.60 -17.86 -8.57
C GLY A 130 -10.99 -17.48 -9.92
N ASN A 131 -9.94 -16.66 -9.92
CA ASN A 131 -9.25 -16.23 -11.13
C ASN A 131 -8.57 -17.40 -11.85
N VAL A 132 -7.90 -18.30 -11.12
CA VAL A 132 -7.27 -19.50 -11.70
C VAL A 132 -8.28 -20.38 -12.42
N LYS A 133 -9.47 -20.57 -11.83
CA LYS A 133 -10.55 -21.40 -12.41
C LYS A 133 -11.19 -20.80 -13.66
N THR A 134 -11.13 -19.49 -13.82
CA THR A 134 -11.89 -18.77 -14.85
C THR A 134 -11.03 -18.18 -15.95
N GLY A 135 -9.72 -18.12 -15.75
CA GLY A 135 -8.79 -17.47 -16.67
C GLY A 135 -8.90 -15.94 -16.67
N HIS A 136 -9.77 -15.35 -15.84
CA HIS A 136 -9.89 -13.91 -15.70
C HIS A 136 -8.99 -13.37 -14.59
N THR A 137 -8.27 -12.29 -14.87
CA THR A 137 -7.32 -11.66 -13.94
C THR A 137 -7.95 -10.43 -13.28
N SER A 138 -8.23 -10.53 -11.98
CA SER A 138 -8.79 -9.42 -11.18
C SER A 138 -7.71 -8.51 -10.61
N PHE A 139 -6.91 -7.87 -11.48
CA PHE A 139 -5.70 -7.11 -11.10
C PHE A 139 -5.95 -6.03 -10.05
N PHE A 140 -6.93 -5.15 -10.29
CA PHE A 140 -7.23 -4.05 -9.36
C PHE A 140 -7.68 -4.59 -8.01
N GLN A 141 -8.55 -5.59 -8.01
CA GLN A 141 -9.13 -6.16 -6.80
C GLN A 141 -8.04 -6.81 -5.94
N HIS A 142 -7.11 -7.54 -6.56
CA HIS A 142 -5.95 -8.11 -5.87
C HIS A 142 -5.09 -7.03 -5.24
N TRP A 143 -4.66 -6.05 -6.03
CA TRP A 143 -3.77 -5.00 -5.55
C TRP A 143 -4.44 -4.18 -4.43
N PHE A 144 -5.71 -3.80 -4.60
CA PHE A 144 -6.46 -3.05 -3.59
C PHE A 144 -6.60 -3.82 -2.26
N LEU A 145 -6.97 -5.11 -2.30
CA LEU A 145 -7.08 -5.94 -1.10
C LEU A 145 -5.72 -6.19 -0.45
N SER A 146 -4.67 -6.40 -1.25
CA SER A 146 -3.30 -6.57 -0.75
C SER A 146 -2.83 -5.32 0.01
N LEU A 147 -3.07 -4.12 -0.54
CA LEU A 147 -2.75 -2.87 0.16
C LEU A 147 -3.55 -2.71 1.45
N ARG A 148 -4.86 -3.00 1.44
CA ARG A 148 -5.68 -2.98 2.66
C ARG A 148 -5.14 -3.95 3.72
N LEU A 149 -4.74 -5.15 3.31
CA LEU A 149 -4.15 -6.15 4.19
C LEU A 149 -2.83 -5.67 4.81
N LYS A 150 -1.93 -5.07 4.02
CA LYS A 150 -0.68 -4.48 4.51
C LYS A 150 -0.93 -3.35 5.52
N VAL A 151 -1.94 -2.51 5.29
CA VAL A 151 -2.35 -1.45 6.26
C VAL A 151 -2.82 -2.06 7.58
N ILE A 152 -3.71 -3.05 7.54
CA ILE A 152 -4.22 -3.70 8.76
C ILE A 152 -3.09 -4.42 9.50
N ARG A 153 -2.14 -5.03 8.79
CA ARG A 153 -0.94 -5.61 9.40
C ARG A 153 -0.12 -4.58 10.16
N ALA A 154 0.16 -3.43 9.55
CA ALA A 154 0.87 -2.35 10.21
C ALA A 154 0.13 -1.86 11.47
N VAL A 155 -1.21 -1.75 11.41
CA VAL A 155 -2.04 -1.40 12.57
C VAL A 155 -1.95 -2.45 13.67
N VAL A 156 -2.06 -3.74 13.34
CA VAL A 156 -1.88 -4.84 14.28
C VAL A 156 -0.51 -4.75 14.97
N ASP A 157 0.54 -4.47 14.21
CA ASP A 157 1.89 -4.39 14.74
C ASP A 157 2.08 -3.14 15.64
N ILE A 158 1.43 -2.00 15.32
CA ILE A 158 1.37 -0.85 16.22
C ILE A 158 0.65 -1.20 17.53
N VAL A 159 -0.53 -1.82 17.46
CA VAL A 159 -1.32 -2.18 18.66
C VAL A 159 -0.55 -3.17 19.54
N LYS A 160 0.14 -4.14 18.95
CA LYS A 160 1.02 -5.06 19.70
C LYS A 160 2.13 -4.33 20.45
N ILE A 161 2.73 -3.29 19.85
CA ILE A 161 3.76 -2.50 20.52
C ILE A 161 3.15 -1.70 21.67
N LEU A 162 1.99 -1.07 21.44
CA LEU A 162 1.28 -0.29 22.45
C LEU A 162 0.87 -1.15 23.66
N GLY A 163 0.41 -2.39 23.44
CA GLY A 163 -0.04 -3.27 24.52
C GLY A 163 1.04 -4.01 25.29
N ASN A 164 2.29 -3.91 24.87
CA ASN A 164 3.42 -4.44 25.62
C ASN A 164 4.01 -3.41 26.60
N ILE A 165 3.43 -2.20 26.69
CA ILE A 165 3.99 -1.08 27.45
C ILE A 165 3.04 -0.74 28.61
N PRO A 166 3.39 -1.08 29.86
CA PRO A 166 2.58 -0.70 31.00
C PRO A 166 2.66 0.83 31.19
N PHE A 167 1.54 1.51 31.01
CA PHE A 167 1.45 2.96 31.19
C PHE A 167 1.52 3.39 32.67
N ASP A 168 1.30 2.46 33.61
CA ASP A 168 1.08 2.74 35.04
C ASP A 168 2.14 2.16 36.01
N GLN A 169 3.28 1.62 35.56
CA GLN A 169 4.31 1.08 36.47
C GLN A 169 5.58 1.95 36.56
N ASP A 170 5.95 2.23 37.82
CA ASP A 170 7.16 2.95 38.23
C ASP A 170 8.43 2.12 38.05
N ASN A 171 9.42 2.78 37.45
CA ASN A 171 10.86 2.59 37.58
C ASN A 171 11.37 1.16 37.85
N THR A 172 11.60 0.39 36.78
CA THR A 172 12.57 -0.71 36.82
C THR A 172 13.53 -0.59 35.66
N THR A 173 14.83 -0.66 35.92
CA THR A 173 15.96 -0.45 34.98
C THR A 173 15.94 -1.29 33.69
N ASN A 174 15.05 -2.26 33.55
CA ASN A 174 14.80 -3.01 32.31
C ASN A 174 13.88 -2.28 31.31
N THR A 175 13.15 -1.22 31.71
CA THR A 175 12.25 -0.47 30.83
C THR A 175 12.97 0.27 29.70
N VAL A 176 14.14 0.85 29.97
CA VAL A 176 14.89 1.66 28.98
C VAL A 176 15.29 0.84 27.74
N LYS A 177 15.68 -0.44 27.92
CA LYS A 177 16.01 -1.33 26.79
C LYS A 177 14.76 -1.76 26.00
N VAL A 178 13.64 -2.01 26.69
CA VAL A 178 12.36 -2.38 26.06
C VAL A 178 11.75 -1.20 25.28
N GLU A 179 11.88 0.01 25.81
CA GLU A 179 11.47 1.25 25.16
C GLU A 179 12.26 1.50 23.87
N ASN A 180 13.59 1.32 23.89
CA ASN A 180 14.43 1.50 22.70
C ASN A 180 14.10 0.53 21.56
N ILE A 181 13.88 -0.76 21.89
CA ILE A 181 13.48 -1.78 20.90
C ILE A 181 12.10 -1.45 20.32
N SER A 182 11.18 -0.96 21.16
CA SER A 182 9.84 -0.55 20.74
C SER A 182 9.88 0.66 19.80
N LEU A 183 10.71 1.66 20.10
CA LEU A 183 10.91 2.84 19.25
C LEU A 183 11.53 2.50 17.89
N GLN A 184 12.50 1.58 17.85
CA GLN A 184 13.08 1.12 16.59
C GLN A 184 12.05 0.41 15.69
N LYS A 185 11.24 -0.49 16.28
CA LYS A 185 10.14 -1.17 15.56
C LYS A 185 9.10 -0.17 15.05
N ILE A 186 8.77 0.83 15.85
CA ILE A 186 7.87 1.93 15.46
C ILE A 186 8.41 2.68 14.24
N ASN A 187 9.71 3.00 14.19
CA ASN A 187 10.31 3.66 13.01
C ASN A 187 10.24 2.77 11.76
N GLN A 188 10.46 1.46 11.90
CA GLN A 188 10.31 0.52 10.78
C GLN A 188 8.87 0.49 10.27
N ILE A 189 7.87 0.45 11.15
CA ILE A 189 6.46 0.48 10.77
C ILE A 189 6.10 1.82 10.11
N SER A 190 6.64 2.93 10.61
CA SER A 190 6.47 4.26 10.00
C SER A 190 6.97 4.27 8.54
N LEU A 191 8.15 3.72 8.28
CA LEU A 191 8.69 3.61 6.92
C LEU A 191 7.81 2.75 6.02
N GLN A 192 7.32 1.61 6.53
CA GLN A 192 6.39 0.74 5.81
C GLN A 192 5.10 1.50 5.45
N LEU A 193 4.49 2.23 6.39
CA LEU A 193 3.28 3.03 6.15
C LEU A 193 3.50 4.15 5.12
N LYS A 194 4.65 4.84 5.19
CA LYS A 194 5.03 5.85 4.19
C LYS A 194 5.13 5.23 2.80
N ARG A 195 5.72 4.03 2.70
CA ARG A 195 5.82 3.29 1.44
C ARG A 195 4.46 2.82 0.94
N LEU A 196 3.58 2.32 1.82
CA LEU A 196 2.19 1.98 1.47
C LEU A 196 1.43 3.16 0.88
N ALA A 197 1.64 4.37 1.41
CA ALA A 197 1.05 5.57 0.84
C ALA A 197 1.46 5.75 -0.64
N ARG A 198 2.72 5.49 -0.98
CA ARG A 198 3.21 5.53 -2.38
C ARG A 198 2.67 4.38 -3.22
N GLU A 199 2.52 3.18 -2.67
CA GLU A 199 1.89 2.06 -3.40
C GLU A 199 0.43 2.37 -3.77
N PHE A 200 -0.33 3.07 -2.91
CA PHE A 200 -1.66 3.58 -3.27
C PHE A 200 -1.61 4.62 -4.40
N ASP A 201 -0.60 5.48 -4.43
CA ASP A 201 -0.43 6.43 -5.54
C ASP A 201 -0.20 5.70 -6.86
N LEU A 202 0.62 4.64 -6.84
CA LEU A 202 0.86 3.79 -8.01
C LEU A 202 -0.43 3.17 -8.53
N VAL A 203 -1.35 2.76 -7.66
CA VAL A 203 -2.68 2.30 -8.09
C VAL A 203 -3.41 3.39 -8.87
N THR A 204 -3.36 4.65 -8.43
CA THR A 204 -4.02 5.75 -9.16
C THR A 204 -3.36 6.07 -10.50
N THR A 205 -2.04 5.89 -10.62
CA THR A 205 -1.31 6.10 -11.88
C THR A 205 -1.27 4.87 -12.78
N SER A 206 -1.67 3.70 -12.27
CA SER A 206 -1.68 2.44 -13.04
C SER A 206 -3.01 2.16 -13.72
N PHE A 207 -4.12 2.52 -13.08
CA PHE A 207 -5.46 2.25 -13.61
C PHE A 207 -6.02 3.52 -14.27
N ILE A 208 -5.58 3.76 -15.51
CA ILE A 208 -5.82 4.99 -16.28
C ILE A 208 -7.32 5.30 -16.48
N ASP A 209 -8.19 4.28 -16.55
CA ASP A 209 -9.65 4.45 -16.68
C ASP A 209 -10.41 4.49 -15.36
N MET A 210 -9.70 4.60 -14.24
CA MET A 210 -10.32 4.74 -12.93
C MET A 210 -11.14 6.02 -12.85
N ASP A 211 -12.39 5.90 -12.40
CA ASP A 211 -13.24 7.06 -12.20
C ASP A 211 -12.73 7.96 -11.06
N ASN A 212 -12.99 9.27 -11.19
CA ASN A 212 -12.53 10.28 -10.23
C ASN A 212 -12.98 10.00 -8.79
N LYS A 213 -14.17 9.41 -8.60
CA LYS A 213 -14.68 9.06 -7.26
C LYS A 213 -13.82 7.97 -6.62
N SER A 214 -13.49 6.93 -7.38
CA SER A 214 -12.60 5.84 -6.95
C SER A 214 -11.19 6.36 -6.69
N SER A 215 -10.63 7.15 -7.60
CA SER A 215 -9.31 7.77 -7.45
C SER A 215 -9.21 8.60 -6.15
N LYS A 216 -10.23 9.41 -5.83
CA LYS A 216 -10.29 10.16 -4.57
C LYS A 216 -10.27 9.26 -3.33
N ILE A 217 -10.99 8.13 -3.35
CA ILE A 217 -10.95 7.17 -2.23
C ILE A 217 -9.54 6.60 -2.06
N ILE A 218 -8.87 6.21 -3.15
CA ILE A 218 -7.49 5.71 -3.09
C ILE A 218 -6.53 6.76 -2.53
N LEU A 219 -6.66 8.03 -2.95
CA LEU A 219 -5.83 9.13 -2.43
C LEU A 219 -6.10 9.42 -0.94
N GLU A 220 -7.34 9.28 -0.48
CA GLU A 220 -7.69 9.40 0.94
C GLU A 220 -7.06 8.26 1.78
N LEU A 221 -6.97 7.04 1.22
CA LEU A 221 -6.26 5.92 1.85
C LEU A 221 -4.74 6.15 1.86
N ALA A 222 -4.18 6.70 0.78
CA ALA A 222 -2.78 7.10 0.73
C ALA A 222 -2.46 8.17 1.79
N MET A 223 -3.33 9.18 1.92
CA MET A 223 -3.25 10.23 2.94
C MET A 223 -3.33 9.65 4.36
N SER A 224 -4.23 8.69 4.59
CA SER A 224 -4.33 7.96 5.86
C SER A 224 -3.02 7.26 6.21
N CYS A 225 -2.40 6.58 5.24
CA CYS A 225 -1.11 5.91 5.45
C CYS A 225 0.01 6.91 5.76
N SER A 226 0.06 8.05 5.07
CA SER A 226 1.04 9.12 5.36
C SER A 226 0.83 9.74 6.74
N LEU A 227 -0.42 9.94 7.15
CA LEU A 227 -0.74 10.41 8.50
C LEU A 227 -0.26 9.41 9.55
N LEU A 228 -0.63 8.14 9.41
CA LEU A 228 -0.18 7.10 10.34
C LEU A 228 1.35 6.97 10.33
N ALA A 229 2.00 7.03 9.16
CA ALA A 229 3.46 7.01 9.07
C ALA A 229 4.08 8.15 9.88
N PHE A 230 3.59 9.38 9.70
CA PHE A 230 4.02 10.55 10.45
C PHE A 230 3.81 10.36 11.96
N CYS A 231 2.63 9.90 12.38
CA CYS A 231 2.29 9.70 13.79
C CYS A 231 3.10 8.59 14.45
N THR A 232 3.24 7.45 13.78
CA THR A 232 4.05 6.34 14.26
C THR A 232 5.50 6.78 14.42
N GLY A 233 6.06 7.53 13.47
CA GLY A 233 7.42 8.08 13.57
C GLY A 233 7.61 9.22 14.57
N PHE A 234 6.73 9.43 15.56
CA PHE A 234 6.76 10.61 16.44
C PHE A 234 8.11 10.85 17.14
N ALA A 235 8.80 9.75 17.51
CA ALA A 235 10.05 9.81 18.25
C ALA A 235 11.19 10.47 17.44
N LEU A 236 11.09 10.47 16.11
CA LEU A 236 12.04 11.13 15.22
C LEU A 236 11.99 12.66 15.32
N TYR A 237 10.87 13.24 15.78
CA TYR A 237 10.71 14.70 15.91
C TYR A 237 11.14 15.24 17.27
N ILE A 238 11.61 14.36 18.16
CA ILE A 238 11.93 14.69 19.55
C ILE A 238 13.43 14.42 19.76
N PRO A 239 14.28 15.47 19.78
CA PRO A 239 15.74 15.31 19.76
C PRO A 239 16.32 14.45 20.89
N SER A 240 15.70 14.47 22.08
CA SER A 240 16.11 13.64 23.22
C SER A 240 15.90 12.14 22.97
N LEU A 241 14.88 11.77 22.20
CA LEU A 241 14.59 10.37 21.84
C LEU A 241 15.42 9.92 20.64
N THR A 242 15.66 10.80 19.68
CA THR A 242 16.47 10.51 18.49
C THR A 242 17.90 10.10 18.86
N LYS A 243 18.53 10.78 19.84
CA LYS A 243 19.87 10.41 20.33
C LYS A 243 19.94 8.98 20.88
N THR A 244 18.89 8.55 21.56
CA THR A 244 18.79 7.20 22.14
C THR A 244 18.68 6.13 21.05
N ILE A 245 18.01 6.44 19.94
CA ILE A 245 17.85 5.55 18.79
C ILE A 245 19.17 5.45 18.00
N SER A 246 19.85 6.57 17.74
CA SER A 246 21.09 6.59 16.95
C SER A 246 22.28 5.87 17.60
N ASN A 247 22.29 5.71 18.93
CA ASN A 247 23.29 4.92 19.64
C ASN A 247 23.14 3.40 19.44
N SER A 248 22.06 2.93 18.82
CA SER A 248 21.77 1.51 18.59
C SER A 248 22.13 0.98 17.19
N GLY A 249 22.81 1.81 16.36
CA GLY A 249 23.48 1.34 15.13
C GLY A 249 22.72 1.51 13.82
N LEU A 250 21.66 2.31 13.76
CA LEU A 250 20.95 2.60 12.50
C LEU A 250 21.54 3.86 11.84
N GLY A 251 22.66 3.69 11.13
CA GLY A 251 23.40 4.78 10.49
C GLY A 251 22.61 5.54 9.40
N ILE A 252 22.98 6.81 9.19
CA ILE A 252 22.72 7.78 8.08
C ILE A 252 21.26 7.95 7.59
N LEU A 253 20.48 6.89 7.44
CA LEU A 253 19.08 6.88 6.98
C LEU A 253 18.10 7.56 7.96
N GLU A 254 18.40 7.52 9.27
CA GLU A 254 17.57 8.16 10.30
C GLU A 254 17.59 9.68 10.22
N ARG A 255 18.72 10.25 9.77
CA ARG A 255 18.87 11.70 9.75
C ARG A 255 17.88 12.36 8.83
N ASP A 256 17.45 11.77 7.72
CA ASP A 256 16.51 12.42 6.80
C ASP A 256 15.07 11.88 6.88
N LEU A 257 14.82 10.88 7.74
CA LEU A 257 13.52 10.21 7.80
C LEU A 257 12.41 11.14 8.33
N ASP A 258 12.69 11.98 9.32
CA ASP A 258 11.79 13.01 9.84
C ASP A 258 11.35 13.99 8.73
N ALA A 259 12.32 14.50 7.97
CA ALA A 259 12.09 15.40 6.84
C ALA A 259 11.26 14.72 5.75
N MET A 260 11.57 13.46 5.43
CA MET A 260 10.82 12.68 4.46
C MET A 260 9.36 12.46 4.87
N LEU A 261 9.09 12.17 6.15
CA LEU A 261 7.74 11.93 6.66
C LEU A 261 6.92 13.23 6.64
N VAL A 262 7.50 14.34 7.11
CA VAL A 262 6.86 15.67 7.06
C VAL A 262 6.57 16.08 5.63
N GLN A 263 7.55 15.97 4.72
CA GLN A 263 7.36 16.31 3.31
C GLN A 263 6.29 15.45 2.63
N ASN A 264 6.27 14.16 2.95
CA ASN A 264 5.26 13.25 2.41
C ASN A 264 3.84 13.66 2.82
N LEU A 265 3.65 14.02 4.10
CA LEU A 265 2.36 14.47 4.61
C LEU A 265 1.98 15.87 4.11
N VAL A 266 2.91 16.83 4.16
CA VAL A 266 2.72 18.20 3.65
C VAL A 266 2.35 18.19 2.17
N GLY A 267 3.03 17.36 1.39
CA GLY A 267 2.74 17.17 0.00
C GLY A 267 1.28 16.79 -0.24
N ARG A 268 0.78 15.78 0.47
CA ARG A 268 -0.61 15.31 0.32
C ARG A 268 -1.67 16.29 0.83
N LEU A 269 -1.36 17.07 1.86
CA LEU A 269 -2.25 18.15 2.31
C LEU A 269 -2.43 19.24 1.23
N GLY A 270 -1.42 19.41 0.35
CA GLY A 270 -1.46 20.38 -0.74
C GLY A 270 -1.77 21.79 -0.22
N ASN A 271 -2.89 22.36 -0.70
CA ASN A 271 -3.38 23.69 -0.32
C ASN A 271 -4.64 23.65 0.57
N THR A 272 -5.10 22.47 1.00
CA THR A 272 -6.40 22.39 1.71
C THR A 272 -6.32 22.77 3.20
N ASN A 273 -5.11 22.83 3.77
CA ASN A 273 -4.92 23.09 5.19
C ASN A 273 -3.59 23.81 5.47
N HIS A 274 -3.58 25.12 5.24
CA HIS A 274 -2.38 25.95 5.38
C HIS A 274 -1.83 25.99 6.81
N GLU A 275 -2.69 25.99 7.83
CA GLU A 275 -2.27 26.05 9.23
C GLU A 275 -1.57 24.76 9.65
N THR A 276 -2.17 23.59 9.39
CA THR A 276 -1.56 22.31 9.73
C THR A 276 -0.28 22.06 8.95
N ARG A 277 -0.25 22.47 7.68
CA ARG A 277 0.97 22.44 6.87
C ARG A 277 2.08 23.32 7.47
N ARG A 278 1.75 24.52 7.93
CA ARG A 278 2.71 25.41 8.61
C ARG A 278 3.22 24.76 9.89
N ASN A 279 2.34 24.21 10.71
CA ASN A 279 2.71 23.53 11.96
C ASN A 279 3.59 22.30 11.71
N LEU A 280 3.33 21.54 10.64
CA LEU A 280 4.19 20.44 10.20
C LEU A 280 5.60 20.91 9.83
N CYS A 281 5.72 22.00 9.07
CA CYS A 281 7.02 22.55 8.70
C CYS A 281 7.81 23.05 9.93
N LEU A 282 7.13 23.54 10.98
CA LEU A 282 7.77 23.96 12.24
C LEU A 282 8.36 22.80 13.06
N LEU A 283 8.04 21.54 12.72
CA LEU A 283 8.61 20.38 13.39
C LEU A 283 10.04 20.07 12.92
N LEU A 284 10.45 20.60 11.76
CA LEU A 284 11.80 20.41 11.21
C LEU A 284 12.82 21.34 11.88
N GLU A 285 14.09 20.92 11.93
CA GLU A 285 15.17 21.73 12.50
C GLU A 285 15.52 22.96 11.63
N PRO A 286 15.94 24.09 12.24
CA PRO A 286 16.29 25.31 11.51
C PRO A 286 17.42 25.07 10.51
N GLY A 287 17.25 25.50 9.26
CA GLY A 287 18.24 25.34 8.18
C GLY A 287 18.13 24.04 7.38
N ARG A 288 17.30 23.07 7.81
CA ARG A 288 16.81 22.02 6.93
C ARG A 288 15.73 22.60 6.04
N ASN A 289 16.13 23.09 4.88
CA ASN A 289 15.15 23.32 3.82
C ASN A 289 14.47 21.97 3.54
N PRO A 290 13.14 21.93 3.45
CA PRO A 290 12.50 20.78 2.83
C PRO A 290 13.14 20.64 1.46
N MET A 291 13.88 19.56 1.23
CA MET A 291 14.48 19.26 -0.07
C MET A 291 13.47 19.62 -1.15
N ASP A 292 13.95 20.26 -2.22
CA ASP A 292 13.21 20.56 -3.44
C ASP A 292 12.81 19.25 -4.19
N CYS A 293 12.33 18.24 -3.48
CA CYS A 293 11.69 17.05 -4.02
C CYS A 293 10.29 17.36 -4.58
N PHE A 294 9.91 18.64 -4.67
CA PHE A 294 8.76 19.11 -5.44
C PHE A 294 8.86 18.72 -6.92
N HIS A 295 10.05 18.42 -7.45
CA HIS A 295 10.21 17.96 -8.84
C HIS A 295 9.65 16.56 -9.13
N MET A 296 9.41 15.72 -8.10
CA MET A 296 8.75 14.40 -8.25
C MET A 296 7.25 14.44 -7.98
N GLN A 297 6.63 15.62 -8.02
CA GLN A 297 5.18 15.82 -7.95
C GLN A 297 4.47 15.28 -9.20
N SER A 298 4.51 13.95 -9.36
CA SER A 298 3.50 13.21 -10.10
C SER A 298 2.11 13.59 -9.55
N ARG A 299 1.14 13.65 -10.44
CA ARG A 299 -0.29 14.02 -10.31
C ARG A 299 -1.01 13.76 -8.98
N THR A 300 -0.49 12.91 -8.10
CA THR A 300 -0.97 12.66 -6.74
C THR A 300 -1.31 13.92 -5.94
N GLN A 301 -0.62 15.05 -6.19
CA GLN A 301 -0.89 16.33 -5.51
C GLN A 301 -1.85 17.29 -6.24
N ALA A 302 -2.16 17.06 -7.53
CA ALA A 302 -3.13 17.87 -8.27
C ALA A 302 -4.59 17.46 -7.99
N CYS A 303 -4.80 16.22 -7.54
CA CYS A 303 -6.12 15.76 -7.11
C CYS A 303 -6.45 16.33 -5.72
N LYS A 304 -7.19 17.45 -5.72
CA LYS A 304 -7.77 18.03 -4.50
C LYS A 304 -8.50 16.94 -3.72
N ILE A 305 -8.08 16.75 -2.47
CA ILE A 305 -8.81 15.98 -1.46
C ILE A 305 -10.27 16.45 -1.47
N GLY A 306 -11.21 15.51 -1.55
CA GLY A 306 -12.64 15.82 -1.61
C GLY A 306 -13.17 16.34 -0.27
N SER A 307 -14.34 16.98 -0.30
CA SER A 307 -15.04 17.47 0.91
C SER A 307 -15.37 16.38 1.96
N LYS A 308 -15.22 15.10 1.59
CA LYS A 308 -15.46 13.92 2.44
C LYS A 308 -14.25 13.47 3.25
N ALA A 309 -13.06 14.05 3.06
CA ALA A 309 -11.89 13.73 3.87
C ALA A 309 -11.77 14.60 5.14
N ARG A 310 -12.84 15.31 5.53
CA ARG A 310 -12.86 16.19 6.70
C ARG A 310 -12.40 15.46 7.96
N ASP A 311 -12.80 14.20 8.11
CA ASP A 311 -12.46 13.39 9.28
C ASP A 311 -10.97 13.03 9.30
N ILE A 312 -10.36 12.71 8.15
CA ILE A 312 -8.91 12.46 8.07
C ILE A 312 -8.13 13.75 8.38
N LEU A 313 -8.60 14.90 7.87
CA LEU A 313 -7.98 16.19 8.13
C LEU A 313 -8.11 16.60 9.61
N SER A 314 -9.23 16.31 10.28
CA SER A 314 -9.39 16.60 11.70
C SER A 314 -8.44 15.76 12.56
N VAL A 315 -8.29 14.47 12.25
CA VAL A 315 -7.30 13.60 12.91
C VAL A 315 -5.88 14.07 12.61
N CYS A 316 -5.61 14.55 11.39
CA CYS A 316 -4.32 15.14 11.04
C CYS A 316 -4.00 16.38 11.87
N ASN A 317 -4.95 17.30 12.03
CA ASN A 317 -4.78 18.50 12.86
C ASN A 317 -4.49 18.13 14.32
N TYR A 318 -5.24 17.17 14.86
CA TYR A 318 -5.05 16.65 16.21
C TYR A 318 -3.64 16.06 16.39
N ALA A 319 -3.22 15.22 15.45
CA ALA A 319 -1.91 14.57 15.49
C ALA A 319 -0.74 15.57 15.43
N VAL A 320 -0.80 16.51 14.49
CA VAL A 320 0.26 17.52 14.32
C VAL A 320 0.36 18.41 15.54
N SER A 321 -0.78 18.84 16.09
CA SER A 321 -0.81 19.67 17.31
C SER A 321 -0.27 18.92 18.52
N GLY A 322 -0.64 17.64 18.67
CA GLY A 322 -0.14 16.78 19.74
C GLY A 322 1.37 16.57 19.68
N ILE A 323 1.91 16.23 18.51
CA ILE A 323 3.35 16.02 18.31
C ILE A 323 4.14 17.33 18.49
N ALA A 324 3.62 18.46 18.01
CA ALA A 324 4.21 19.77 18.28
C ALA A 324 4.18 20.13 19.77
N GLY A 325 3.13 19.72 20.50
CA GLY A 325 3.07 19.81 21.96
C GLY A 325 4.17 18.99 22.64
N LEU A 326 4.36 17.73 22.21
CA LEU A 326 5.41 16.85 22.73
C LEU A 326 6.81 17.42 22.47
N LYS A 327 7.10 17.91 21.25
CA LYS A 327 8.40 18.55 20.93
C LYS A 327 8.66 19.76 21.82
N ARG A 328 7.65 20.61 22.06
CA ARG A 328 7.76 21.77 22.96
C ARG A 328 7.98 21.36 24.42
N LYS A 329 7.33 20.30 24.89
CA LYS A 329 7.54 19.74 26.24
C LYS A 329 8.98 19.23 26.38
N ALA A 330 9.47 18.47 25.39
CA ALA A 330 10.83 17.96 25.35
C ALA A 330 11.89 19.06 25.46
N ASN A 331 11.69 20.17 24.75
CA ASN A 331 12.63 21.30 24.77
C ASN A 331 12.67 22.07 26.10
N ARG A 332 11.66 21.92 26.97
CA ARG A 332 11.56 22.63 28.26
C ARG A 332 12.00 21.77 29.45
N VAL A 333 12.07 20.46 29.26
CA VAL A 333 12.31 19.49 30.33
C VAL A 333 13.79 19.07 30.30
N HIS A 334 14.52 19.42 31.36
CA HIS A 334 15.93 19.06 31.52
C HIS A 334 16.19 18.01 32.61
N ASN A 335 15.16 17.62 33.37
CA ASN A 335 15.26 16.64 34.45
C ASN A 335 15.07 15.21 33.93
N GLU A 336 15.81 14.24 34.46
CA GLU A 336 15.81 12.83 34.00
C GLU A 336 14.43 12.18 34.04
N GLU A 337 13.63 12.46 35.07
CA GLU A 337 12.27 11.92 35.23
C GLU A 337 11.28 12.43 34.18
N GLY A 338 11.44 13.68 33.75
CA GLY A 338 10.61 14.22 32.67
C GLY A 338 11.03 13.71 31.29
N LEU A 339 12.29 13.30 31.12
CA LEU A 339 12.80 12.68 29.91
C LEU A 339 12.36 11.20 29.78
N SER A 340 12.26 10.47 30.89
CA SER A 340 11.74 9.09 30.91
C SER A 340 10.23 8.98 30.66
N GLN A 341 9.46 10.03 30.96
CA GLN A 341 8.01 10.06 30.70
C GLN A 341 7.66 10.36 29.24
N LEU A 342 8.58 10.96 28.48
CA LEU A 342 8.34 11.46 27.12
C LEU A 342 7.99 10.36 26.08
N PRO A 343 8.64 9.17 26.08
CA PRO A 343 8.20 8.04 25.26
C PRO A 343 6.78 7.60 25.59
N LYS A 344 6.42 7.50 26.88
CA LYS A 344 5.09 7.07 27.33
C LYS A 344 4.00 8.03 26.85
N ASP A 345 4.23 9.34 26.99
CA ASP A 345 3.32 10.37 26.50
C ASP A 345 3.14 10.31 24.97
N GLY A 346 4.21 10.03 24.24
CA GLY A 346 4.18 9.85 22.79
C GLY A 346 3.41 8.62 22.34
N LEU A 347 3.59 7.49 23.02
CA LEU A 347 2.85 6.24 22.76
C LEU A 347 1.37 6.39 23.08
N LYS A 348 1.03 7.08 24.18
CA LYS A 348 -0.36 7.41 24.50
C LYS A 348 -1.00 8.29 23.43
N LEU A 349 -0.29 9.32 22.96
CA LEU A 349 -0.78 10.14 21.84
C LEU A 349 -0.98 9.30 20.58
N LEU A 350 -0.06 8.38 20.26
CA LEU A 350 -0.19 7.47 19.12
C LEU A 350 -1.43 6.58 19.24
N TYR A 351 -1.71 6.03 20.43
CA TYR A 351 -2.92 5.28 20.71
C TYR A 351 -4.18 6.12 20.46
N ASP A 352 -4.25 7.34 21.01
CA ASP A 352 -5.39 8.23 20.83
C ASP A 352 -5.64 8.59 19.36
N ILE A 353 -4.57 8.86 18.61
CA ILE A 353 -4.64 9.10 17.17
C ILE A 353 -5.14 7.86 16.43
N LEU A 354 -4.62 6.68 16.76
CA LEU A 354 -5.01 5.43 16.13
C LEU A 354 -6.49 5.14 16.35
N MET A 355 -6.99 5.32 17.58
CA MET A 355 -8.41 5.13 17.89
C MET A 355 -9.30 6.10 17.11
N LYS A 356 -8.92 7.39 17.02
CA LYS A 356 -9.63 8.37 16.19
C LYS A 356 -9.59 8.02 14.71
N TRP A 357 -8.46 7.51 14.21
CA TRP A 357 -8.32 7.11 12.82
C TRP A 357 -9.18 5.89 12.50
N MET A 358 -9.21 4.88 13.37
CA MET A 358 -10.03 3.69 13.16
C MET A 358 -11.53 4.02 13.11
N GLN A 359 -11.99 5.10 13.78
CA GLN A 359 -13.37 5.58 13.72
C GLN A 359 -13.79 6.10 12.34
N ILE A 360 -12.83 6.36 11.44
CA ILE A 360 -13.13 6.80 10.08
C ILE A 360 -13.61 5.57 9.28
N PRO A 361 -14.86 5.55 8.79
CA PRO A 361 -15.37 4.40 8.06
C PRO A 361 -14.54 4.12 6.82
N PHE A 362 -14.06 2.88 6.69
CA PHE A 362 -13.36 2.44 5.50
C PHE A 362 -14.30 2.44 4.30
N ARG A 363 -13.82 2.96 3.16
CA ARG A 363 -14.59 3.09 1.93
C ARG A 363 -13.92 2.29 0.81
N THR A 364 -14.70 1.50 0.10
CA THR A 364 -14.22 0.78 -1.08
C THR A 364 -14.37 1.64 -2.33
N ALA A 365 -13.33 1.71 -3.16
CA ALA A 365 -13.38 2.35 -4.46
C ALA A 365 -14.45 1.69 -5.34
N THR A 366 -15.34 2.45 -5.98
CA THR A 366 -16.38 1.85 -6.85
C THR A 366 -15.78 1.08 -8.04
N TYR A 367 -14.57 1.43 -8.45
CA TYR A 367 -13.77 0.72 -9.43
C TYR A 367 -13.46 -0.74 -9.03
N PHE A 368 -13.46 -1.06 -7.73
CA PHE A 368 -13.29 -2.43 -7.22
C PHE A 368 -14.33 -3.41 -7.76
N PHE A 369 -15.54 -2.94 -8.05
CA PHE A 369 -16.63 -3.78 -8.55
C PHE A 369 -16.68 -3.84 -10.08
N LYS A 370 -15.72 -3.22 -10.77
CA LYS A 370 -15.62 -3.24 -12.24
C LYS A 370 -14.59 -4.30 -12.67
N PHE A 371 -15.09 -5.36 -13.30
CA PHE A 371 -14.26 -6.37 -13.95
C PHE A 371 -13.90 -5.90 -15.36
N ARG A 372 -12.83 -5.12 -15.46
CA ARG A 372 -12.27 -4.67 -16.74
C ARG A 372 -10.90 -5.31 -16.94
N PRO A 373 -10.54 -5.72 -18.18
CA PRO A 373 -9.19 -6.12 -18.48
C PRO A 373 -8.20 -5.02 -18.09
N CYS A 374 -7.14 -5.39 -17.37
CA CYS A 374 -6.13 -4.43 -16.94
C CYS A 374 -5.43 -3.84 -18.17
N ARG A 375 -5.36 -2.52 -18.24
CA ARG A 375 -4.60 -1.80 -19.26
C ARG A 375 -3.14 -1.79 -18.83
N GLY A 376 -2.25 -2.21 -19.70
CA GLY A 376 -0.86 -2.38 -19.34
C GLY A 376 0.01 -2.68 -20.54
N SER A 377 1.19 -3.21 -20.25
CA SER A 377 2.22 -3.53 -21.22
C SER A 377 2.64 -4.99 -21.10
N GLU A 378 3.06 -5.55 -22.23
CA GLU A 378 3.79 -6.81 -22.30
C GLU A 378 5.16 -6.56 -22.91
N LEU A 379 6.18 -7.28 -22.42
CA LEU A 379 7.55 -7.18 -22.91
C LEU A 379 8.01 -8.53 -23.46
N PHE A 380 8.53 -8.53 -24.67
CA PHE A 380 9.01 -9.71 -25.38
C PHE A 380 10.44 -9.51 -25.85
N THR A 381 11.21 -10.60 -25.86
CA THR A 381 12.54 -10.63 -26.48
C THR A 381 12.41 -11.05 -27.93
N VAL A 382 13.08 -10.31 -28.82
CA VAL A 382 13.10 -10.56 -30.25
C VAL A 382 14.41 -11.27 -30.57
N ASN A 383 14.38 -12.60 -30.72
CA ASN A 383 15.54 -13.36 -31.16
C ASN A 383 15.67 -13.24 -32.69
N GLU A 384 16.81 -12.75 -33.17
CA GLU A 384 17.16 -12.78 -34.60
C GLU A 384 17.58 -14.18 -35.06
N THR A 385 18.06 -15.02 -34.14
CA THR A 385 18.47 -16.39 -34.40
C THR A 385 17.32 -17.36 -34.10
N ARG A 386 17.08 -18.28 -35.03
CA ARG A 386 16.03 -19.32 -34.99
C ARG A 386 16.17 -20.34 -33.85
N ASN A 387 16.98 -20.11 -32.82
CA ASN A 387 17.11 -21.05 -31.72
C ASN A 387 15.95 -20.84 -30.73
N PRO A 388 15.05 -21.83 -30.56
CA PRO A 388 13.89 -21.72 -29.69
C PRO A 388 14.23 -21.89 -28.20
N ASP A 389 15.48 -22.24 -27.87
CA ASP A 389 15.83 -22.82 -26.57
C ASP A 389 16.03 -21.79 -25.42
N GLY A 390 16.10 -20.49 -25.70
CA GLY A 390 16.15 -19.46 -24.66
C GLY A 390 17.21 -18.38 -24.89
N ILE A 391 17.42 -17.54 -23.87
CA ILE A 391 18.40 -16.45 -23.89
C ILE A 391 19.64 -16.92 -23.13
N TYR A 392 20.79 -16.93 -23.80
CA TYR A 392 22.01 -17.50 -23.24
C TYR A 392 23.16 -16.50 -23.26
N VAL A 393 23.99 -16.54 -22.21
CA VAL A 393 25.19 -15.71 -22.09
C VAL A 393 26.30 -16.50 -21.41
N SER A 394 27.54 -16.30 -21.86
CA SER A 394 28.71 -16.89 -21.20
C SER A 394 29.12 -16.07 -19.97
N PRO A 395 29.65 -16.69 -18.90
CA PRO A 395 30.19 -15.98 -17.75
C PRO A 395 31.20 -14.89 -18.16
N GLY A 396 31.14 -13.72 -17.50
CA GLY A 396 32.04 -12.60 -17.80
C GLY A 396 31.57 -11.68 -18.94
N PHE A 397 30.45 -11.97 -19.60
CA PHE A 397 29.92 -11.14 -20.70
C PHE A 397 28.64 -10.39 -20.31
N ASN A 398 28.43 -9.26 -20.99
CA ASN A 398 27.17 -8.53 -20.94
C ASN A 398 26.10 -9.23 -21.79
N LEU A 399 24.85 -9.15 -21.36
CA LEU A 399 23.72 -9.68 -22.09
C LEU A 399 23.16 -8.61 -23.03
N SER A 400 23.16 -8.89 -24.33
CA SER A 400 22.52 -8.05 -25.35
C SER A 400 21.07 -8.52 -25.57
N LEU A 401 20.14 -7.58 -25.49
CA LEU A 401 18.70 -7.84 -25.63
C LEU A 401 18.10 -6.95 -26.71
N ASN A 402 17.39 -7.57 -27.64
CA ASN A 402 16.45 -6.91 -28.54
C ASN A 402 15.04 -7.12 -28.00
N LEU A 403 14.29 -6.04 -27.81
CA LEU A 403 13.02 -6.06 -27.07
C LEU A 403 11.89 -5.45 -27.88
N CYS A 404 10.71 -6.03 -27.73
CA CYS A 404 9.45 -5.52 -28.21
C CYS A 404 8.52 -5.27 -27.03
N LEU A 405 8.06 -4.04 -26.86
CA LEU A 405 7.02 -3.68 -25.90
C LEU A 405 5.69 -3.53 -26.63
N GLN A 406 4.63 -4.14 -26.10
CA GLN A 406 3.29 -4.06 -26.66
C GLN A 406 2.29 -3.61 -25.59
N LEU A 407 1.52 -2.57 -25.89
CA LEU A 407 0.38 -2.18 -25.06
C LEU A 407 -0.81 -3.16 -25.26
N ARG A 408 -1.51 -3.46 -24.18
CA ARG A 408 -2.68 -4.36 -24.17
C ARG A 408 -3.86 -3.73 -23.47
N ASN A 409 -5.07 -4.04 -23.96
CA ASN A 409 -6.35 -3.53 -23.46
C ASN A 409 -6.46 -1.99 -23.52
N VAL A 410 -5.58 -1.33 -24.28
CA VAL A 410 -5.59 0.10 -24.56
C VAL A 410 -6.41 0.31 -25.83
N ALA A 411 -7.62 0.85 -25.68
CA ALA A 411 -8.48 1.13 -26.82
C ALA A 411 -8.04 2.42 -27.55
N PRO A 412 -8.31 2.58 -28.86
CA PRO A 412 -7.86 3.73 -29.65
C PRO A 412 -8.52 5.06 -29.26
N ASP A 413 -9.62 5.01 -28.51
CA ASP A 413 -10.44 6.13 -28.05
C ASP A 413 -9.95 6.74 -26.73
N ILE A 414 -8.84 6.25 -26.17
CA ILE A 414 -8.27 6.79 -24.95
C ILE A 414 -7.73 8.21 -25.23
N PRO A 415 -8.16 9.24 -24.46
CA PRO A 415 -7.75 10.64 -24.68
C PRO A 415 -6.25 10.87 -24.50
N VAL A 416 -5.54 9.88 -23.95
CA VAL A 416 -4.10 9.87 -23.76
C VAL A 416 -3.44 9.05 -24.87
N ARG A 417 -2.85 9.73 -25.86
CA ARG A 417 -1.96 9.08 -26.84
C ARG A 417 -0.55 8.94 -26.26
N PHE A 418 -0.12 7.71 -26.04
CA PHE A 418 1.23 7.40 -25.58
C PHE A 418 2.17 7.38 -26.78
N LYS A 419 3.07 8.36 -26.90
CA LYS A 419 4.10 8.38 -27.95
C LYS A 419 5.36 7.63 -27.53
N ASN A 420 5.75 7.80 -26.26
CA ASN A 420 6.94 7.18 -25.68
C ASN A 420 6.56 6.38 -24.45
N VAL A 421 7.10 5.17 -24.35
CA VAL A 421 7.07 4.35 -23.14
C VAL A 421 8.50 4.19 -22.66
N TYR A 422 8.73 4.41 -21.37
CA TYR A 422 10.00 4.19 -20.72
C TYR A 422 9.93 2.87 -19.96
N CYS A 423 11.02 2.12 -19.96
CA CYS A 423 11.09 0.83 -19.29
C CYS A 423 12.40 0.73 -18.52
N MET A 424 12.35 0.13 -17.34
CA MET A 424 13.51 -0.27 -16.56
C MET A 424 13.54 -1.80 -16.51
N LEU A 425 14.66 -2.37 -16.92
CA LEU A 425 14.98 -3.78 -16.70
C LEU A 425 15.93 -3.89 -15.52
N TYR A 426 15.75 -4.92 -14.70
CA TYR A 426 16.67 -5.20 -13.62
C TYR A 426 16.71 -6.69 -13.30
N SER A 427 17.88 -7.13 -12.84
CA SER A 427 18.14 -8.50 -12.43
C SER A 427 19.04 -8.53 -11.20
N SER A 428 18.93 -9.59 -10.41
CA SER A 428 19.81 -9.86 -9.27
C SER A 428 20.14 -11.35 -9.23
N ILE A 429 21.25 -11.69 -8.60
CA ILE A 429 21.63 -13.09 -8.35
C ILE A 429 20.53 -13.80 -7.53
N SER A 430 19.80 -13.08 -6.69
CA SER A 430 18.66 -13.60 -5.93
C SER A 430 17.44 -13.94 -6.79
N PHE A 431 17.41 -13.53 -8.07
CA PHE A 431 16.33 -13.85 -9.00
C PHE A 431 16.59 -15.14 -9.79
N GLN A 432 17.46 -16.00 -9.26
CA GLN A 432 17.74 -17.32 -9.83
C GLN A 432 16.47 -18.17 -9.79
N GLU A 433 16.09 -18.73 -10.94
CA GLU A 433 14.99 -19.68 -11.03
C GLU A 433 15.49 -21.11 -10.86
N PRO A 434 14.73 -21.98 -10.19
CA PRO A 434 15.09 -23.39 -10.09
C PRO A 434 15.11 -24.05 -11.47
N THR A 435 16.14 -24.84 -11.73
CA THR A 435 16.33 -25.57 -12.99
C THR A 435 15.25 -26.66 -13.11
N GLU A 436 14.26 -26.44 -13.99
CA GLU A 436 13.23 -27.37 -14.50
C GLU A 436 12.33 -28.12 -13.49
N SER A 437 11.03 -27.75 -13.46
CA SER A 437 9.91 -28.71 -13.59
C SER A 437 8.58 -28.00 -13.88
N GLY A 438 7.89 -28.43 -14.95
CA GLY A 438 6.46 -28.18 -15.15
C GLY A 438 6.07 -26.89 -15.89
N VAL A 439 6.20 -26.91 -17.21
CA VAL A 439 5.60 -25.96 -18.15
C VAL A 439 4.06 -26.02 -17.98
N ASN A 440 3.46 -24.96 -17.43
CA ASN A 440 2.09 -24.44 -17.66
C ASN A 440 1.40 -23.84 -16.41
N ASN A 441 1.82 -24.18 -15.19
CA ASN A 441 1.13 -23.68 -13.98
C ASN A 441 1.77 -22.42 -13.38
N GLN A 442 3.08 -22.21 -13.55
CA GLN A 442 3.79 -21.06 -12.97
C GLN A 442 3.51 -19.73 -13.67
N GLN A 443 3.22 -19.74 -14.98
CA GLN A 443 2.89 -18.53 -15.74
C GLN A 443 1.63 -17.83 -15.22
N LYS A 444 0.62 -18.60 -14.80
CA LYS A 444 -0.65 -18.04 -14.29
C LYS A 444 -0.53 -17.52 -12.85
N GLN A 445 0.37 -18.07 -12.04
CA GLN A 445 0.59 -17.64 -10.66
C GLN A 445 1.50 -16.40 -10.58
N GLY A 446 2.50 -16.31 -11.48
CA GLY A 446 3.50 -15.23 -11.47
C GLY A 446 2.98 -13.85 -11.91
N THR A 447 1.93 -13.77 -12.75
CA THR A 447 1.38 -12.48 -13.19
C THR A 447 0.76 -11.68 -12.04
N TYR A 448 0.21 -12.34 -11.01
CA TYR A 448 -0.37 -11.67 -9.84
C TYR A 448 0.71 -11.14 -8.88
N GLN A 449 1.79 -11.90 -8.71
CA GLN A 449 2.83 -11.60 -7.73
C GLN A 449 3.73 -10.43 -8.16
N ALA A 450 3.78 -10.16 -9.46
CA ALA A 450 4.66 -9.15 -10.03
C ALA A 450 4.14 -7.69 -9.79
N CYS A 451 2.83 -7.51 -9.52
CA CYS A 451 2.26 -6.24 -9.05
C CYS A 451 2.35 -6.02 -7.52
N GLU A 452 2.82 -7.01 -6.76
CA GLU A 452 2.89 -7.00 -5.29
C GLU A 452 4.33 -7.04 -4.77
N THR A 453 5.33 -6.74 -5.61
CA THR A 453 6.74 -6.77 -5.21
C THR A 453 7.08 -5.60 -4.30
N ASP A 454 7.93 -5.87 -3.31
CA ASP A 454 8.34 -4.84 -2.37
C ASP A 454 9.15 -3.71 -3.06
N ASP A 455 9.82 -4.00 -4.17
CA ASP A 455 10.72 -3.04 -4.79
C ASP A 455 10.01 -2.06 -5.75
N MET A 456 8.72 -2.27 -6.01
CA MET A 456 7.98 -1.56 -7.07
C MET A 456 8.00 -0.03 -6.92
N VAL A 457 7.90 0.48 -5.69
CA VAL A 457 7.95 1.93 -5.43
C VAL A 457 9.31 2.51 -5.79
N GLU A 458 10.39 1.84 -5.39
CA GLU A 458 11.74 2.29 -5.66
C GLU A 458 12.07 2.20 -7.16
N MET A 459 11.69 1.10 -7.80
CA MET A 459 11.88 0.95 -9.25
C MET A 459 11.10 2.00 -10.03
N ASN A 460 9.87 2.32 -9.61
CA ASN A 460 9.07 3.36 -10.24
C ASN A 460 9.69 4.76 -10.04
N ASP A 461 10.22 5.07 -8.85
CA ASP A 461 10.92 6.34 -8.60
C ASP A 461 12.17 6.47 -9.49
N LYS A 462 12.99 5.42 -9.59
CA LYS A 462 14.17 5.37 -10.48
C LYS A 462 13.77 5.57 -11.95
N LEU A 463 12.72 4.90 -12.41
CA LEU A 463 12.21 5.02 -13.77
C LEU A 463 11.62 6.41 -14.07
N LEU A 464 10.89 6.99 -13.12
CA LEU A 464 10.32 8.34 -13.26
C LEU A 464 11.42 9.40 -13.36
N GLN A 465 12.47 9.26 -12.56
CA GLN A 465 13.64 10.15 -12.63
C GLN A 465 14.25 10.10 -14.03
N TYR A 466 14.51 8.90 -14.55
CA TYR A 466 15.04 8.71 -15.90
C TYR A 466 14.14 9.32 -16.99
N ALA A 467 12.82 9.06 -16.93
CA ALA A 467 11.87 9.59 -17.90
C ALA A 467 11.84 11.13 -17.89
N THR A 468 11.94 11.75 -16.71
CA THR A 468 11.96 13.20 -16.53
C THR A 468 13.27 13.82 -17.03
N GLU A 469 14.41 13.19 -16.76
CA GLU A 469 15.73 13.63 -17.26
C GLU A 469 15.79 13.56 -18.80
N CYS A 470 15.24 12.51 -19.41
CA CYS A 470 15.11 12.41 -20.86
C CYS A 470 14.24 13.53 -21.47
N SER A 471 13.20 13.98 -20.76
CA SER A 471 12.29 15.02 -21.25
C SER A 471 12.89 16.43 -21.19
N THR A 472 13.81 16.70 -20.25
CA THR A 472 14.26 18.06 -19.93
C THR A 472 15.51 18.53 -20.68
N LYS A 473 16.01 17.79 -21.69
CA LYS A 473 17.25 18.11 -22.45
C LYS A 473 18.48 18.47 -21.58
N LYS A 474 18.47 18.18 -20.27
CA LYS A 474 19.66 18.24 -19.39
C LYS A 474 20.55 17.03 -19.67
N SER A 475 20.94 16.88 -20.93
CA SER A 475 22.05 16.06 -21.36
C SER A 475 23.31 16.73 -20.82
N ASN A 476 23.82 16.27 -19.68
CA ASN A 476 25.25 16.15 -19.39
C ASN A 476 25.46 15.76 -17.93
N LYS A 477 25.24 14.47 -17.67
CA LYS A 477 26.08 13.58 -16.86
C LYS A 477 25.31 12.28 -16.81
N ARG A 478 25.76 11.27 -17.58
CA ARG A 478 25.49 9.88 -17.19
C ARG A 478 26.11 9.73 -15.81
N ARG A 479 25.35 10.04 -14.74
CA ARG A 479 25.68 9.44 -13.45
C ARG A 479 25.57 7.96 -13.74
N ARG A 480 26.72 7.26 -13.82
CA ARG A 480 26.75 5.84 -13.50
C ARG A 480 25.85 5.73 -12.28
N GLY A 481 24.72 5.02 -12.42
CA GLY A 481 23.82 4.80 -11.29
C GLY A 481 24.72 4.43 -10.12
N ASN A 482 24.50 5.09 -8.97
CA ASN A 482 25.10 4.61 -7.75
C ASN A 482 24.60 3.16 -7.66
N ASN A 483 25.48 2.20 -7.96
CA ASN A 483 25.17 0.80 -7.79
C ASN A 483 25.16 0.62 -6.28
N ASP A 484 24.00 0.91 -5.66
CA ASP A 484 23.59 0.25 -4.45
C ASP A 484 23.65 -1.23 -4.83
N GLY A 485 24.71 -1.94 -4.41
CA GLY A 485 25.25 -3.15 -5.05
C GLY A 485 24.37 -4.41 -5.07
N GLU A 486 23.05 -4.26 -5.10
CA GLU A 486 22.06 -5.33 -4.92
C GLU A 486 21.47 -5.85 -6.24
N PHE A 487 21.37 -5.03 -7.29
CA PHE A 487 20.83 -5.43 -8.60
C PHE A 487 21.42 -4.63 -9.77
N VAL A 488 21.54 -5.30 -10.91
CA VAL A 488 21.96 -4.69 -12.18
C VAL A 488 20.73 -4.19 -12.92
N ASN A 489 20.82 -3.02 -13.56
CA ASN A 489 19.68 -2.42 -14.24
C ASN A 489 20.05 -1.73 -15.56
N SER A 490 19.05 -1.55 -16.42
CA SER A 490 19.15 -0.85 -17.70
C SER A 490 17.85 -0.11 -18.00
N PHE A 491 17.94 1.08 -18.60
CA PHE A 491 16.79 1.90 -18.96
C PHE A 491 16.63 1.96 -20.48
N LEU A 492 15.39 1.82 -20.93
CA LEU A 492 15.01 1.79 -22.33
C LEU A 492 13.90 2.81 -22.61
N ARG A 493 13.85 3.28 -23.86
CA ARG A 493 12.75 4.08 -24.39
C ARG A 493 12.22 3.42 -25.65
N PHE A 494 10.91 3.16 -25.66
CA PHE A 494 10.17 2.61 -26.78
C PHE A 494 9.34 3.71 -27.43
N GLU A 495 9.58 3.93 -28.73
CA GLU A 495 8.68 4.74 -29.56
C GLU A 495 7.58 3.83 -30.10
N LEU A 496 6.33 4.16 -29.77
CA LEU A 496 5.20 3.31 -30.13
C LEU A 496 4.69 3.62 -31.54
N ASN A 497 4.39 2.58 -32.30
CA ASN A 497 3.65 2.66 -33.56
C ASN A 497 2.13 2.79 -33.32
N GLU A 498 1.36 2.89 -34.39
CA GLU A 498 -0.11 3.02 -34.34
C GLU A 498 -0.81 1.82 -33.68
N ARG A 499 -0.16 0.66 -33.63
CA ARG A 499 -0.65 -0.56 -32.98
C ARG A 499 -0.27 -0.63 -31.49
N GLY A 500 0.38 0.41 -30.96
CA GLY A 500 0.86 0.45 -29.58
C GLY A 500 2.06 -0.48 -29.32
N GLN A 501 2.86 -0.78 -30.34
CA GLN A 501 4.07 -1.60 -30.24
C GLN A 501 5.32 -0.74 -30.47
N GLY A 502 6.38 -1.00 -29.73
CA GLY A 502 7.67 -0.33 -29.91
C GLY A 502 8.84 -1.31 -29.74
N PHE A 503 9.97 -0.98 -30.35
CA PHE A 503 11.19 -1.79 -30.29
C PHE A 503 12.36 -0.99 -29.73
N SER A 504 13.21 -1.65 -28.96
CA SER A 504 14.44 -1.06 -28.41
C SER A 504 15.44 -2.16 -28.10
N ASN A 505 16.72 -1.81 -28.01
CA ASN A 505 17.78 -2.72 -27.59
C ASN A 505 18.51 -2.19 -26.35
N CYS A 506 19.10 -3.09 -25.57
CA CYS A 506 19.97 -2.72 -24.45
C CYS A 506 21.06 -3.76 -24.18
N LEU A 507 22.08 -3.32 -23.46
CA LEU A 507 23.05 -4.18 -22.80
C LEU A 507 22.75 -4.20 -21.29
N LEU A 508 22.68 -5.39 -20.71
CA LEU A 508 22.56 -5.61 -19.27
C LEU A 508 23.86 -6.24 -18.76
N ASP A 509 24.50 -5.60 -17.79
CA ASP A 509 25.74 -6.11 -17.20
C ASP A 509 25.43 -7.26 -16.25
N VAL A 510 25.54 -8.49 -16.76
CA VAL A 510 25.37 -9.73 -16.01
C VAL A 510 26.69 -10.50 -15.90
N SER A 511 27.81 -9.81 -16.17
CA SER A 511 29.15 -10.42 -16.28
C SER A 511 29.57 -11.13 -14.99
N ALA A 512 29.15 -10.61 -13.83
CA ALA A 512 29.43 -11.16 -12.50
C ALA A 512 28.42 -12.21 -12.03
N PHE A 513 27.40 -12.55 -12.81
CA PHE A 513 26.39 -13.54 -12.40
C PHE A 513 27.00 -14.95 -12.39
N PRO A 514 26.69 -15.79 -11.37
CA PRO A 514 27.08 -17.19 -11.38
C PRO A 514 26.34 -17.95 -12.50
N VAL A 515 26.78 -19.20 -12.73
CA VAL A 515 26.07 -20.12 -13.64
C VAL A 515 24.68 -20.42 -13.09
N GLY A 516 23.66 -20.25 -13.93
CA GLY A 516 22.26 -20.42 -13.53
C GLY A 516 21.29 -19.69 -14.46
N SER A 517 20.00 -19.94 -14.26
CA SER A 517 18.92 -19.23 -14.94
C SER A 517 18.38 -18.12 -14.07
N TYR A 518 18.28 -16.90 -14.60
CA TYR A 518 17.86 -15.72 -13.85
C TYR A 518 16.73 -14.99 -14.57
N ARG A 519 15.74 -14.53 -13.81
CA ARG A 519 14.63 -13.75 -14.35
C ARG A 519 14.95 -12.26 -14.40
N ILE A 520 14.73 -11.65 -15.56
CA ILE A 520 14.74 -10.20 -15.71
C ILE A 520 13.38 -9.68 -15.26
N LYS A 521 13.35 -8.87 -14.22
CA LYS A 521 12.16 -8.12 -13.82
C LYS A 521 12.13 -6.79 -14.57
N TRP A 522 10.93 -6.24 -14.74
CA TRP A 522 10.76 -5.01 -15.50
C TRP A 522 9.60 -4.15 -15.01
N HIS A 523 9.76 -2.85 -15.17
CA HIS A 523 8.73 -1.84 -14.92
C HIS A 523 8.65 -0.89 -16.10
N SER A 524 7.45 -0.40 -16.39
CA SER A 524 7.26 0.57 -17.47
C SER A 524 6.35 1.72 -17.06
N CYS A 525 6.58 2.88 -17.65
CA CYS A 525 5.78 4.07 -17.47
C CYS A 525 5.70 4.85 -18.78
N CYS A 526 4.75 5.77 -18.88
CA CYS A 526 4.61 6.66 -20.01
C CYS A 526 4.26 8.06 -19.53
N ILE A 527 4.58 9.06 -20.34
CA ILE A 527 4.24 10.46 -20.08
C ILE A 527 3.21 10.89 -21.13
N ASP A 528 2.08 11.42 -20.67
CA ASP A 528 1.05 11.94 -21.56
C ASP A 528 1.37 13.34 -22.11
N SER A 529 0.50 13.84 -22.99
CA SER A 529 0.62 15.18 -23.58
C SER A 529 0.54 16.31 -22.56
N GLN A 530 0.02 16.05 -21.35
CA GLN A 530 -0.05 17.02 -20.26
C GLN A 530 1.17 16.93 -19.33
N GLY A 531 2.15 16.09 -19.64
CA GLY A 531 3.33 15.86 -18.80
C GLY A 531 3.06 14.97 -17.60
N THR A 532 1.89 14.32 -17.54
CA THR A 532 1.55 13.39 -16.45
C THR A 532 2.22 12.05 -16.71
N CYS A 533 2.97 11.57 -15.72
CA CYS A 533 3.49 10.20 -15.74
C CYS A 533 2.42 9.20 -15.29
N TRP A 534 2.28 8.13 -16.06
CA TRP A 534 1.43 6.99 -15.81
C TRP A 534 2.29 5.74 -15.68
N THR A 535 1.98 4.90 -14.71
CA THR A 535 2.65 3.61 -14.54
C THR A 535 1.88 2.60 -15.38
N LEU A 536 2.57 1.73 -16.10
CA LEU A 536 1.93 0.68 -16.89
C LEU A 536 2.14 -0.66 -16.17
N PRO A 537 1.07 -1.30 -15.67
CA PRO A 537 1.15 -2.67 -15.16
C PRO A 537 1.75 -3.60 -16.20
N HIS A 538 2.74 -4.39 -15.82
CA HIS A 538 3.23 -5.47 -16.67
C HIS A 538 2.22 -6.64 -16.62
N LEU A 539 1.83 -7.13 -17.79
CA LEU A 539 0.82 -8.19 -17.92
C LEU A 539 1.45 -9.56 -18.18
N ASN A 540 2.75 -9.60 -18.45
CA ASN A 540 3.54 -10.82 -18.53
C ASN A 540 4.79 -10.73 -17.64
N LEU A 541 5.31 -11.89 -17.30
CA LEU A 541 6.61 -12.01 -16.65
C LEU A 541 7.71 -11.58 -17.63
N GLY A 542 8.80 -11.03 -17.10
CA GLY A 542 9.95 -10.70 -17.94
C GLY A 542 10.72 -11.93 -18.40
N PRO A 543 11.62 -11.75 -19.37
CA PRO A 543 12.40 -12.83 -19.95
C PRO A 543 13.34 -13.48 -18.93
N VAL A 544 13.67 -14.74 -19.16
CA VAL A 544 14.66 -15.50 -18.38
C VAL A 544 15.90 -15.70 -19.24
N PHE A 545 17.08 -15.46 -18.67
CA PHE A 545 18.36 -15.73 -19.31
C PHE A 545 19.17 -16.74 -18.51
N THR A 546 20.02 -17.50 -19.21
CA THR A 546 20.84 -18.54 -18.62
C THR A 546 22.32 -18.21 -18.81
N VAL A 547 23.02 -18.08 -17.69
CA VAL A 547 24.48 -18.02 -17.64
C VAL A 547 24.98 -19.46 -17.66
N HIS A 548 25.71 -19.86 -18.70
CA HIS A 548 26.24 -21.21 -18.84
C HIS A 548 27.67 -21.19 -19.36
N ARG A 549 28.49 -22.13 -18.90
CA ARG A 549 29.80 -22.36 -19.49
C ARG A 549 29.58 -23.06 -20.84
N LEU A 550 30.18 -22.49 -21.89
CA LEU A 550 30.28 -23.14 -23.19
C LEU A 550 31.08 -24.44 -23.09
#